data_AF-A0A7R9PW74-F1
#
_entry.id   AF-A0A7R9PW74-F1
#
_cell.length_a   1.000
_cell.length_b   1.000
_cell.length_c   1.000
_cell.angle_alpha   90.00
_cell.angle_beta   90.00
_cell.angle_gamma   90.00
#
_symmetry.space_group_name_H-M   'P 1'
#
loop_
_entity.id
_entity.type
_entity.pdbx_description
1 polymer ?
#
loop_
_entity_poly.entity_id
_entity_poly.type
_entity_poly.pdbx_seq_one_letter_code
_entity_poly.pdbx_strand_id
1 'polypeptide(L)'
;MFCAVQINSSGNDSVLVITAYLYEGLKLTEGFECHVMVTAPRDMGIVTTIKKASFHDNDTFYFRSGSNPEKAWSPQTEDYRLKEIVAVPNRGEASNIFLRFKPSTNRSQHNAGFEIAFTAFKEKGDSCGDDFDCGNDRCVWSELVCDGYNNCGNEKDESGCAGVSLWVIILLIGVGILVVMLAIFVWYRMAQR
;
A
#
# COMPACT_ATOMS: atom_id res chain seq x y z
N MET A 1 4.51 3.21 21.74
CA MET A 1 4.36 1.76 21.46
C MET A 1 5.31 1.42 20.34
N PHE A 2 6.14 0.40 20.52
CA PHE A 2 7.09 -0.06 19.51
C PHE A 2 6.57 -1.35 18.88
N CYS A 3 6.48 -1.38 17.55
CA CYS A 3 6.14 -2.58 16.80
C CYS A 3 7.27 -2.84 15.79
N ALA A 4 7.89 -4.01 15.85
CA ALA A 4 8.85 -4.47 14.85
C ALA A 4 8.16 -5.54 14.01
N VAL A 5 8.15 -5.34 12.69
CA VAL A 5 7.52 -6.27 11.74
C VAL A 5 8.57 -6.68 10.72
N GLN A 6 8.69 -7.98 10.48
CA GLN A 6 9.63 -8.53 9.52
C GLN A 6 8.87 -9.04 8.30
N ILE A 7 9.35 -8.66 7.11
CA ILE A 7 8.92 -9.21 5.84
C ILE A 7 9.69 -10.53 5.65
N ASN A 8 8.98 -11.65 5.53
CA ASN A 8 9.60 -12.97 5.65
C ASN A 8 10.08 -13.54 4.30
N SER A 9 9.66 -13.01 3.16
CA SER A 9 9.91 -13.63 1.86
C SER A 9 9.86 -12.64 0.68
N SER A 10 10.20 -13.13 -0.52
CA SER A 10 9.92 -12.50 -1.82
C SER A 10 8.67 -13.08 -2.52
N GLY A 11 7.79 -13.77 -1.78
CA GLY A 11 6.53 -14.34 -2.27
C GLY A 11 5.31 -13.69 -1.62
N ASN A 12 4.28 -14.45 -1.24
CA ASN A 12 3.06 -13.93 -0.56
C ASN A 12 3.32 -13.01 0.64
N ASP A 13 4.44 -13.22 1.34
CA ASP A 13 4.84 -12.41 2.48
C ASP A 13 5.88 -11.33 2.13
N SER A 14 5.93 -10.87 0.87
CA SER A 14 6.86 -9.81 0.41
C SER A 14 6.31 -8.40 0.53
N VAL A 15 5.02 -8.26 0.85
CA VAL A 15 4.37 -6.98 1.07
C VAL A 15 3.81 -6.93 2.50
N LEU A 16 3.96 -5.78 3.13
CA LEU A 16 3.36 -5.46 4.42
C LEU A 16 2.59 -4.16 4.28
N VAL A 17 1.28 -4.22 4.48
CA VAL A 17 0.44 -3.03 4.54
C VAL A 17 0.15 -2.69 5.99
N ILE A 18 0.50 -1.48 6.41
CA ILE A 18 0.19 -0.96 7.75
C ILE A 18 -0.81 0.16 7.61
N THR A 19 -1.85 0.08 8.44
CA THR A 19 -2.90 1.07 8.49
C THR A 19 -3.09 1.58 9.90
N ALA A 20 -3.22 2.89 10.05
CA ALA A 20 -3.54 3.54 11.31
C ALA A 20 -4.69 4.51 11.12
N TYR A 21 -5.62 4.53 12.08
CA TYR A 21 -6.76 5.44 12.09
C TYR A 21 -6.90 6.08 13.48
N LEU A 22 -7.12 7.39 13.48
CA LEU A 22 -7.34 8.22 14.65
C LEU A 22 -8.62 9.03 14.44
N TYR A 23 -9.66 8.69 15.20
CA TYR A 23 -10.92 9.42 15.14
C TYR A 23 -10.81 10.79 15.81
N GLU A 24 -11.49 11.77 15.23
CA GLU A 24 -11.63 13.09 15.83
C GLU A 24 -12.09 12.99 17.29
N GLY A 25 -11.43 13.76 18.15
CA GLY A 25 -11.75 13.85 19.57
C GLY A 25 -11.21 12.72 20.43
N LEU A 26 -10.59 11.68 19.86
CA LEU A 26 -9.93 10.60 20.61
C LEU A 26 -8.85 11.17 21.52
N LYS A 27 -8.94 10.87 22.82
CA LYS A 27 -7.92 11.23 23.81
C LYS A 27 -6.77 10.23 23.71
N LEU A 28 -5.58 10.75 23.43
CA LEU A 28 -4.35 9.99 23.39
C LEU A 28 -3.65 10.07 24.73
N THR A 29 -2.86 9.04 25.04
CA THR A 29 -1.97 9.05 26.19
C THR A 29 -0.96 10.18 26.05
N GLU A 30 -0.61 10.83 27.16
CA GLU A 30 0.41 11.86 27.17
C GLU A 30 1.75 11.28 26.68
N GLY A 31 2.40 11.97 25.73
CA GLY A 31 3.62 11.47 25.10
C GLY A 31 3.41 10.29 24.14
N PHE A 32 2.19 10.08 23.63
CA PHE A 32 1.94 9.04 22.64
C PHE A 32 2.88 9.17 21.44
N GLU A 33 3.50 8.04 21.09
CA GLU A 33 4.44 7.95 19.99
C GLU A 33 4.40 6.53 19.41
N CYS A 34 4.24 6.45 18.09
CA CYS A 34 4.25 5.22 17.34
C CYS A 34 5.58 5.06 16.64
N HIS A 35 6.23 3.92 16.84
CA HIS A 35 7.45 3.53 16.13
C HIS A 35 7.21 2.19 15.47
N VAL A 36 7.47 2.15 14.17
CA VAL A 36 7.45 0.93 13.37
C VAL A 36 8.80 0.73 12.73
N MET A 37 9.34 -0.48 12.87
CA MET A 37 10.52 -0.93 12.14
C MET A 37 10.11 -2.04 11.20
N VAL A 38 10.41 -1.88 9.92
CA VAL A 38 10.19 -2.89 8.88
C VAL A 38 11.54 -3.38 8.40
N THR A 39 11.73 -4.70 8.39
CA THR A 39 12.97 -5.34 7.94
C THR A 39 12.68 -6.33 6.82
N ALA A 40 13.43 -6.22 5.73
CA ALA A 40 13.43 -7.19 4.65
C ALA A 40 14.57 -8.20 4.81
N PRO A 41 14.46 -9.38 4.18
CA PRO A 41 15.53 -10.37 4.15
C PRO A 41 16.84 -9.82 3.54
N ARG A 42 17.93 -10.58 3.70
CA ARG A 42 19.23 -10.23 3.10
C ARG A 42 19.14 -10.14 1.58
N ASP A 43 19.95 -9.26 1.00
CA ASP A 43 20.04 -9.04 -0.45
C ASP A 43 18.72 -8.52 -1.08
N MET A 44 17.81 -7.99 -0.26
CA MET A 44 16.56 -7.37 -0.70
C MET A 44 16.48 -5.91 -0.26
N GLY A 45 15.83 -5.10 -1.08
CA GLY A 45 15.48 -3.71 -0.80
C GLY A 45 14.06 -3.61 -0.27
N ILE A 46 13.71 -2.44 0.27
CA ILE A 46 12.32 -2.11 0.63
C ILE A 46 11.93 -0.85 -0.11
N VAL A 47 10.85 -0.91 -0.87
CA VAL A 47 10.16 0.27 -1.39
C VAL A 47 8.92 0.51 -0.54
N THR A 48 8.74 1.75 -0.10
CA THR A 48 7.62 2.18 0.73
C THR A 48 6.79 3.18 -0.05
N THR A 49 5.50 2.92 -0.17
CA THR A 49 4.56 3.82 -0.85
C THR A 49 3.41 4.18 0.07
N ILE A 50 3.01 5.44 0.01
CA ILE A 50 1.91 5.97 0.82
C ILE A 50 0.67 6.00 -0.07
N LYS A 51 -0.29 5.12 0.20
CA LYS A 51 -1.54 5.06 -0.56
C LYS A 51 -2.49 6.18 -0.14
N LYS A 52 -2.63 6.37 1.17
CA LYS A 52 -3.45 7.43 1.77
C LYS A 52 -2.79 7.92 3.04
N ALA A 53 -2.84 9.22 3.26
CA ALA A 53 -2.40 9.83 4.50
C ALA A 53 -3.21 11.09 4.79
N SER A 54 -3.57 11.27 6.05
CA SER A 54 -4.21 12.48 6.55
C SER A 54 -3.65 12.78 7.92
N PHE A 55 -3.00 13.95 8.04
CA PHE A 55 -2.30 14.39 9.24
C PHE A 55 -2.69 15.83 9.56
N HIS A 56 -2.47 16.26 10.81
CA HIS A 56 -2.48 17.69 11.13
C HIS A 56 -1.16 18.35 10.75
N ASP A 57 -1.19 19.64 10.40
CA ASP A 57 0.00 20.38 9.96
C ASP A 57 1.13 20.39 11.00
N ASN A 58 0.79 20.27 12.29
CA ASN A 58 1.77 20.23 13.38
C ASN A 58 2.18 18.80 13.79
N ASP A 59 1.54 17.76 13.25
CA ASP A 59 1.91 16.39 13.57
C ASP A 59 3.27 16.04 12.98
N THR A 60 4.08 15.31 13.74
CA THR A 60 5.37 14.84 13.27
C THR A 60 5.23 13.44 12.71
N PHE A 61 5.47 13.30 11.42
CA PHE A 61 5.58 12.02 10.73
C PHE A 61 6.97 11.94 10.12
N TYR A 62 7.75 10.90 10.43
CA TYR A 62 9.06 10.71 9.83
C TYR A 62 9.24 9.29 9.29
N PHE A 63 9.97 9.21 8.18
CA PHE A 63 10.61 7.98 7.74
C PHE A 63 12.12 8.11 7.72
N ARG A 64 12.79 7.01 8.04
CA ARG A 64 14.22 6.89 7.91
C ARG A 64 14.54 5.52 7.34
N SER A 65 15.20 5.49 6.19
CA SER A 65 15.87 4.26 5.76
C SER A 65 17.06 4.00 6.68
N GLY A 66 17.09 2.80 7.26
CA GLY A 66 18.08 2.34 8.22
C GLY A 66 19.33 1.74 7.57
N SER A 67 19.21 1.26 6.33
CA SER A 67 20.29 0.64 5.56
C SER A 67 20.49 1.43 4.26
N ASN A 68 21.69 1.98 4.05
CA ASN A 68 22.13 2.68 2.82
C ASN A 68 21.04 3.57 2.15
N PRO A 69 20.60 4.67 2.79
CA PRO A 69 19.51 5.49 2.25
C PRO A 69 19.91 6.15 0.93
N GLU A 70 19.24 5.79 -0.17
CA GLU A 70 19.40 6.51 -1.45
C GLU A 70 18.80 7.94 -1.35
N LYS A 71 17.78 8.12 -0.49
CA LYS A 71 17.22 9.42 -0.09
C LYS A 71 16.79 9.41 1.38
N ALA A 72 17.35 10.30 2.19
CA ALA A 72 16.86 10.57 3.55
C ALA A 72 15.75 11.63 3.46
N TRP A 73 14.51 11.23 3.72
CA TRP A 73 13.37 12.15 3.76
C TRP A 73 13.49 13.09 4.97
N SER A 74 13.39 14.40 4.73
CA SER A 74 13.31 15.44 5.76
C SER A 74 12.01 16.24 5.57
N PRO A 75 11.19 16.45 6.62
CA PRO A 75 9.94 17.21 6.54
C PRO A 75 10.10 18.65 6.04
N GLN A 76 11.33 19.19 6.02
CA GLN A 76 11.59 20.60 5.73
C GLN A 76 12.00 20.89 4.27
N THR A 77 12.29 19.90 3.42
CA THR A 77 12.97 20.17 2.13
C THR A 77 12.31 19.65 0.86
N GLU A 78 11.34 18.74 0.90
CA GLU A 78 10.75 18.20 -0.34
C GLU A 78 9.24 17.98 -0.25
N ASP A 79 8.59 18.22 -1.39
CA ASP A 79 7.15 18.06 -1.65
C ASP A 79 6.61 16.78 -0.97
N TYR A 80 5.53 16.93 -0.20
CA TYR A 80 4.74 15.85 0.39
C TYR A 80 4.22 14.83 -0.65
N ARG A 81 4.48 15.07 -1.94
CA ARG A 81 4.33 14.15 -3.07
C ARG A 81 5.54 13.24 -3.34
N LEU A 82 6.46 13.04 -2.41
CA LEU A 82 7.43 11.95 -2.56
C LEU A 82 6.69 10.62 -2.66
N LYS A 83 6.59 10.11 -3.89
CA LYS A 83 5.79 8.93 -4.27
C LYS A 83 6.31 7.63 -3.64
N GLU A 84 7.58 7.58 -3.26
CA GLU A 84 8.23 6.40 -2.72
C GLU A 84 9.40 6.75 -1.77
N ILE A 85 9.65 5.89 -0.79
CA ILE A 85 10.84 5.89 0.07
C ILE A 85 11.52 4.53 -0.08
N VAL A 86 12.84 4.53 -0.30
CA VAL A 86 13.57 3.31 -0.70
C VAL A 86 14.75 3.05 0.23
N ALA A 87 14.84 1.81 0.71
CA ALA A 87 16.05 1.22 1.26
C ALA A 87 16.61 0.26 0.22
N VAL A 88 17.77 0.57 -0.36
CA VAL A 88 18.38 -0.28 -1.38
C VAL A 88 18.95 -1.55 -0.76
N PRO A 89 18.95 -2.69 -1.49
CA PRO A 89 19.60 -3.90 -1.03
C PRO A 89 21.07 -3.65 -0.71
N ASN A 90 21.57 -4.30 0.34
CA ASN A 90 23.01 -4.39 0.58
C ASN A 90 23.42 -5.86 0.63
N ARG A 91 24.54 -6.18 0.00
CA ARG A 91 24.95 -7.57 -0.23
C ARG A 91 25.28 -8.25 1.10
N GLY A 92 24.55 -9.30 1.43
CA GLY A 92 24.67 -10.04 2.68
C GLY A 92 24.08 -9.33 3.91
N GLU A 93 23.45 -8.16 3.74
CA GLU A 93 22.85 -7.37 4.80
C GLU A 93 21.34 -7.19 4.59
N ALA A 94 20.61 -6.98 5.68
CA ALA A 94 19.18 -6.73 5.66
C ALA A 94 18.87 -5.24 5.46
N SER A 95 17.81 -4.95 4.71
CA SER A 95 17.28 -3.60 4.55
C SER A 95 16.27 -3.28 5.65
N ASN A 96 16.32 -2.07 6.18
CA ASN A 96 15.43 -1.64 7.26
C ASN A 96 14.83 -0.27 6.97
N ILE A 97 13.57 -0.08 7.33
CA ILE A 97 12.90 1.22 7.32
C ILE A 97 12.28 1.47 8.69
N PHE A 98 12.51 2.68 9.20
CA PHE A 98 11.94 3.17 10.44
C PHE A 98 10.89 4.22 10.14
N LEU A 99 9.69 4.04 10.68
CA LEU A 99 8.60 4.99 10.65
C LEU A 99 8.31 5.44 12.08
N ARG A 100 8.17 6.76 12.26
CA ARG A 100 7.66 7.33 13.51
C ARG A 100 6.53 8.28 13.23
N PHE A 101 5.48 8.14 14.02
CA PHE A 101 4.38 9.07 14.06
C PHE A 101 4.21 9.60 15.48
N LYS A 102 4.15 10.92 15.61
CA LYS A 102 3.93 11.63 16.86
C LYS A 102 2.92 12.75 16.64
N PRO A 103 1.71 12.66 17.21
CA PRO A 103 0.74 13.74 17.14
C PRO A 103 1.20 14.94 17.97
N SER A 104 0.84 16.12 17.50
CA SER A 104 1.18 17.42 18.10
C SER A 104 0.50 17.65 19.45
N THR A 105 -0.68 17.08 19.64
CA THR A 105 -1.47 17.20 20.86
C THR A 105 -1.91 15.82 21.35
N ASN A 106 -2.30 15.74 22.63
CA ASN A 106 -2.84 14.52 23.24
C ASN A 106 -4.31 14.26 22.88
N ARG A 107 -4.83 14.92 21.85
CA ARG A 107 -6.19 14.72 21.36
C ARG A 107 -6.21 14.82 19.85
N SER A 108 -6.79 13.85 19.18
CA SER A 108 -7.01 13.97 17.74
C SER A 108 -7.95 15.15 17.45
N GLN A 109 -7.51 16.07 16.59
CA GLN A 109 -8.26 17.28 16.20
C GLN A 109 -9.21 17.01 15.01
N HIS A 110 -8.94 15.97 14.22
CA HIS A 110 -9.72 15.54 13.06
C HIS A 110 -9.43 14.08 12.75
N ASN A 111 -10.25 13.46 11.90
CA ASN A 111 -9.98 12.11 11.41
C ASN A 111 -8.63 12.06 10.70
N ALA A 112 -7.65 11.41 11.32
CA ALA A 112 -6.29 11.29 10.86
C ALA A 112 -5.92 9.82 10.69
N GLY A 113 -4.87 9.54 9.93
CA GLY A 113 -4.45 8.18 9.68
C GLY A 113 -3.59 8.04 8.44
N PHE A 114 -3.15 6.81 8.20
CA PHE A 114 -2.35 6.46 7.04
C PHE A 114 -2.58 5.02 6.62
N GLU A 115 -2.36 4.75 5.34
CA GLU A 115 -2.30 3.44 4.73
C GLU A 115 -1.02 3.40 3.89
N ILE A 116 -0.07 2.57 4.31
CA ILE A 116 1.30 2.52 3.77
C ILE A 116 1.60 1.07 3.40
N ALA A 117 2.12 0.87 2.20
CA ALA A 117 2.66 -0.41 1.74
C ALA A 117 4.18 -0.40 1.83
N PHE A 118 4.74 -1.47 2.38
CA PHE A 118 6.17 -1.77 2.39
C PHE A 118 6.37 -3.04 1.57
N THR A 119 7.08 -2.93 0.46
CA THR A 119 7.27 -4.04 -0.47
C THR A 119 8.75 -4.37 -0.56
N ALA A 120 9.10 -5.63 -0.30
CA ALA A 120 10.43 -6.16 -0.55
C ALA A 120 10.63 -6.37 -2.06
N PHE A 121 11.75 -5.88 -2.58
CA PHE A 121 12.13 -6.05 -3.98
C PHE A 121 13.55 -6.60 -4.10
N LYS A 122 13.82 -7.28 -5.22
CA LYS A 122 15.17 -7.66 -5.63
C LYS A 122 15.69 -6.65 -6.64
N GLU A 123 16.99 -6.36 -6.59
CA GLU A 123 17.64 -5.65 -7.69
C GLU A 123 17.60 -6.50 -8.95
N LYS A 124 17.31 -5.85 -10.08
CA LYS A 124 17.29 -6.51 -11.38
C LYS A 124 18.71 -6.88 -11.81
N GLY A 125 18.94 -8.19 -11.99
CA GLY A 125 20.14 -8.69 -12.67
C GLY A 125 19.97 -8.63 -14.20
N ASP A 126 20.28 -9.70 -14.91
CA ASP A 126 20.02 -9.79 -16.36
C ASP A 126 18.51 -9.78 -16.67
N SER A 127 17.69 -10.33 -15.77
CA SER A 127 16.22 -10.34 -15.84
C SER A 127 15.60 -10.53 -14.46
N CYS A 128 14.29 -10.32 -14.33
CA CYS A 128 13.53 -10.62 -13.10
C CYS A 128 13.12 -12.10 -12.97
N GLY A 129 13.43 -12.96 -13.95
CA GLY A 129 12.97 -14.36 -13.94
C GLY A 129 11.45 -14.44 -13.92
N ASP A 130 10.89 -15.08 -12.89
CA ASP A 130 9.45 -15.22 -12.66
C ASP A 130 8.83 -14.02 -11.91
N ASP A 131 9.64 -13.09 -11.40
CA ASP A 131 9.20 -11.86 -10.74
C ASP A 131 8.84 -10.78 -11.80
N PHE A 132 8.00 -9.82 -11.41
CA PHE A 132 7.55 -8.74 -12.27
C PHE A 132 8.63 -7.64 -12.38
N ASP A 133 8.93 -7.25 -13.63
CA ASP A 133 9.90 -6.19 -13.93
C ASP A 133 9.25 -4.80 -13.87
N CYS A 134 9.56 -4.08 -12.80
CA CYS A 134 9.09 -2.72 -12.57
C CYS A 134 9.67 -1.68 -13.55
N GLY A 135 10.66 -2.03 -14.37
CA GLY A 135 11.27 -1.12 -15.36
C GLY A 135 12.08 0.03 -14.74
N ASN A 136 12.37 -0.04 -13.44
CA ASN A 136 13.21 0.87 -12.66
C ASN A 136 14.28 0.09 -11.88
N ASP A 137 14.81 -0.98 -12.48
CA ASP A 137 15.82 -1.89 -11.91
C ASP A 137 15.40 -2.64 -10.64
N ARG A 138 14.08 -2.77 -10.44
CA ARG A 138 13.48 -3.53 -9.35
C ARG A 138 12.63 -4.68 -9.89
N CYS A 139 12.68 -5.80 -9.18
CA CYS A 139 11.84 -6.96 -9.40
C CYS A 139 10.99 -7.19 -8.15
N VAL A 140 9.66 -7.23 -8.33
CA VAL A 140 8.68 -7.50 -7.27
C VAL A 140 7.93 -8.78 -7.57
N TRP A 141 7.33 -9.39 -6.56
CA TRP A 141 6.63 -10.64 -6.75
C TRP A 141 5.44 -10.47 -7.71
N SER A 142 5.29 -11.38 -8.68
CA SER A 142 4.34 -11.22 -9.79
C SER A 142 2.85 -11.21 -9.39
N GLU A 143 2.49 -11.75 -8.23
CA GLU A 143 1.11 -11.68 -7.73
C GLU A 143 0.76 -10.31 -7.13
N LEU A 144 1.73 -9.41 -6.98
CA LEU A 144 1.52 -8.02 -6.54
C LEU A 144 1.09 -7.09 -7.68
N VAL A 145 0.95 -7.60 -8.90
CA VAL A 145 0.48 -6.84 -10.05
C VAL A 145 -1.03 -6.68 -9.96
N CYS A 146 -1.52 -5.45 -10.08
CA CYS A 146 -2.94 -5.10 -10.03
C CYS A 146 -3.61 -5.40 -8.68
N ASP A 147 -2.87 -5.26 -7.58
CA ASP A 147 -3.38 -5.47 -6.22
C ASP A 147 -3.92 -4.18 -5.57
N GLY A 148 -3.80 -3.04 -6.27
CA GLY A 148 -4.22 -1.73 -5.81
C GLY A 148 -3.21 -1.01 -4.92
N TYR A 149 -1.97 -1.50 -4.82
CA TYR A 149 -0.84 -0.88 -4.14
C TYR A 149 0.29 -0.64 -5.12
N ASN A 150 1.00 0.48 -4.97
CA ASN A 150 2.17 0.77 -5.80
C ASN A 150 3.38 0.03 -5.23
N ASN A 151 3.57 -1.22 -5.63
CA ASN A 151 4.62 -2.11 -5.16
C ASN A 151 5.94 -1.87 -5.91
N CYS A 152 5.90 -1.37 -7.14
CA CYS A 152 7.10 -0.98 -7.88
C CYS A 152 7.66 0.40 -7.46
N GLY A 153 6.81 1.22 -6.85
CA GLY A 153 7.08 2.61 -6.50
C GLY A 153 6.91 3.61 -7.66
N ASN A 154 6.81 3.13 -8.91
CA ASN A 154 6.53 3.90 -10.12
C ASN A 154 5.14 3.63 -10.75
N GLU A 155 4.25 2.91 -10.04
CA GLU A 155 2.88 2.54 -10.45
C GLU A 155 2.80 1.59 -11.65
N LYS A 156 3.92 1.01 -12.10
CA LYS A 156 3.93 0.14 -13.29
C LYS A 156 3.18 -1.17 -13.06
N ASP A 157 3.27 -1.74 -11.87
CA ASP A 157 2.53 -2.92 -11.43
C ASP A 157 1.00 -2.71 -11.40
N GLU A 158 0.57 -1.45 -11.30
CA GLU A 158 -0.85 -1.06 -11.33
C GLU A 158 -1.29 -0.51 -12.70
N SER A 159 -0.39 -0.54 -13.69
CA SER A 159 -0.66 -0.05 -15.04
C SER A 159 -1.11 -1.19 -15.96
N GLY A 160 -2.15 -0.93 -16.77
CA GLY A 160 -2.64 -1.93 -17.73
C GLY A 160 -3.46 -3.07 -17.12
N CYS A 161 -3.93 -2.92 -15.88
CA CYS A 161 -4.83 -3.86 -15.24
C CYS A 161 -6.15 -4.00 -16.01
N ALA A 162 -6.51 -5.24 -16.37
CA ALA A 162 -7.76 -5.53 -17.04
C ALA A 162 -8.93 -5.35 -16.06
N GLY A 163 -9.43 -4.11 -15.94
CA GLY A 163 -10.68 -3.85 -15.23
C GLY A 163 -11.85 -4.56 -15.90
N VAL A 164 -12.84 -4.99 -15.12
CA VAL A 164 -14.14 -5.41 -15.67
C VAL A 164 -14.69 -4.27 -16.54
N SER A 165 -14.66 -4.46 -17.86
CA SER A 165 -15.11 -3.40 -18.77
C SER A 165 -16.57 -3.04 -18.46
N LEU A 166 -16.90 -1.75 -18.52
CA LEU A 166 -18.28 -1.28 -18.29
C LEU A 166 -19.30 -2.02 -19.18
N TRP A 167 -18.88 -2.45 -20.37
CA TRP A 167 -19.68 -3.30 -21.27
C TRP A 167 -20.08 -4.64 -20.65
N VAL A 168 -19.18 -5.30 -19.91
CA VAL A 168 -19.47 -6.54 -19.19
C VAL A 168 -20.47 -6.28 -18.06
N ILE A 169 -20.33 -5.17 -17.34
CA ILE A 169 -21.27 -4.78 -16.28
C ILE A 169 -22.66 -4.50 -16.86
N ILE A 170 -22.74 -3.77 -17.98
CA ILE A 170 -24.01 -3.48 -18.67
C ILE A 170 -24.66 -4.77 -19.17
N LEU A 171 -23.88 -5.73 -19.71
CA LEU A 171 -24.40 -7.04 -20.09
C LEU A 171 -24.99 -7.81 -18.90
N LEU A 172 -24.29 -7.84 -17.76
CA LEU A 172 -24.77 -8.54 -16.56
C LEU A 172 -26.06 -7.91 -16.00
N ILE A 173 -26.13 -6.57 -15.97
CA ILE A 173 -27.34 -5.85 -15.54
C ILE A 173 -28.50 -6.12 -16.52
N GLY A 174 -28.22 -6.06 -17.83
CA GLY A 174 -29.22 -6.33 -18.86
C GLY A 174 -29.81 -7.74 -18.79
N VAL A 175 -28.96 -8.76 -18.60
CA VAL A 175 -29.39 -10.15 -18.39
C VAL A 175 -30.23 -10.27 -17.11
N GLY A 176 -29.80 -9.63 -16.01
CA GLY A 176 -30.55 -9.62 -14.75
C GLY A 176 -31.95 -9.02 -14.90
N ILE A 177 -32.07 -7.87 -15.57
CA ILE A 177 -33.37 -7.23 -15.85
C ILE A 177 -34.25 -8.15 -16.69
N LEU A 178 -33.69 -8.79 -17.72
CA LEU A 178 -34.45 -9.68 -18.61
C LEU A 178 -35.00 -10.89 -17.85
N VAL A 179 -34.21 -11.49 -16.96
CA VAL A 179 -34.65 -12.60 -16.09
C VAL A 179 -35.78 -12.16 -15.15
N VAL A 180 -35.66 -10.99 -14.52
CA VAL A 180 -36.69 -10.44 -13.63
C VAL A 180 -37.98 -10.16 -14.40
N MET A 181 -37.89 -9.58 -15.60
CA MET A 181 -39.04 -9.31 -16.45
C MET A 181 -39.76 -10.60 -16.87
N LEU A 182 -39.00 -11.65 -17.23
CA LEU A 182 -39.57 -12.96 -17.55
C LEU A 182 -40.24 -13.59 -16.32
N ALA A 183 -39.64 -13.49 -15.14
CA ALA A 183 -40.23 -13.99 -13.90
C ALA A 183 -41.55 -13.29 -13.56
N ILE A 184 -41.60 -11.95 -13.68
CA ILE A 184 -42.82 -11.16 -13.49
C ILE A 184 -43.89 -11.56 -14.51
N PHE A 185 -43.51 -11.74 -15.79
CA PHE A 185 -44.43 -12.15 -16.85
C PHE A 185 -45.03 -13.54 -16.59
N VAL A 186 -44.18 -14.50 -16.20
CA VAL A 186 -44.62 -15.86 -15.84
C VAL A 186 -45.54 -15.81 -14.63
N TRP A 187 -45.21 -15.03 -13.60
CA TRP A 187 -46.05 -14.84 -12.43
C TRP A 187 -47.42 -14.24 -12.77
N TYR A 188 -47.46 -13.17 -13.57
CA TYR A 188 -48.71 -12.56 -14.04
C TYR A 188 -49.59 -13.55 -14.80
N ARG A 189 -48.99 -14.37 -15.68
CA ARG A 189 -49.69 -15.42 -16.42
C ARG A 189 -50.26 -16.52 -15.52
N MET A 190 -49.58 -16.85 -14.42
CA MET A 190 -50.09 -17.81 -13.43
C MET A 190 -51.22 -17.20 -12.59
N ALA A 191 -51.17 -15.91 -12.27
CA ALA A 191 -52.17 -15.24 -11.43
C ALA A 191 -53.52 -14.98 -12.13
N GLN A 192 -53.56 -14.99 -13.47
CA GLN A 192 -54.80 -14.83 -14.26
C GLN A 192 -55.49 -16.16 -14.63
N ARG A 193 -54.91 -17.30 -14.27
CA ARG A 193 -55.55 -18.62 -14.36
C ARG A 193 -56.18 -18.99 -13.03
#